data_AF-A0A2A9FAA6-F1
#
_entry.id   AF-A0A2A9FAA6-F1
#
_cell.length_a   1.000
_cell.length_b   1.000
_cell.length_c   1.000
_cell.angle_alpha   90.00
_cell.angle_beta   90.00
_cell.angle_gamma   90.00
#
_symmetry.space_group_name_H-M   'P 1'
#
loop_
_entity.id
_entity.type
_entity.pdbx_description
1 polymer ?
#
loop_
_entity_poly.entity_id
_entity_poly.type
_entity_poly.pdbx_seq_one_letter_code
_entity_poly.pdbx_strand_id
1 'polypeptide(L)'
;MLLALALFANQLESVEGGGFKLQLGAVTAKLREAEEAEASGDQAGAERLRREAQLLFAATESIASEYEAVREHNPYGQARTQAMEELVAQARKMAEFDFVSADAIEQLFRSGQDGNRITAIGLMRAKPELAKLPLLTEVIRRSRSSFEQWHALRVCLELVRRGTSAAQQEEIRAAIAAAGANGTLRGGLDGSRVRLAAMIESELRESGSTSG
;
A
#
# COMPACT_ATOMS: atom_id res chain seq x y z
N MET A 1 18.85 -20.52 -0.06
CA MET A 1 19.73 -19.53 -0.69
C MET A 1 19.77 -18.28 0.20
N LEU A 2 20.78 -18.18 1.08
CA LEU A 2 20.88 -17.16 2.16
C LEU A 2 21.57 -15.85 1.73
N LEU A 3 21.83 -15.67 0.44
CA LEU A 3 22.70 -14.60 -0.07
C LEU A 3 22.06 -13.21 -0.18
N ALA A 4 20.74 -13.07 -0.06
CA ALA A 4 20.08 -11.77 -0.15
C ALA A 4 20.17 -10.93 1.15
N LEU A 5 20.48 -11.56 2.29
CA LEU A 5 20.52 -10.90 3.60
C LEU A 5 21.84 -10.14 3.87
N ALA A 6 22.94 -10.48 3.20
CA ALA A 6 24.25 -9.94 3.53
C ALA A 6 24.51 -8.52 2.96
N LEU A 7 23.72 -8.05 2.00
CA LEU A 7 23.93 -6.74 1.36
C LEU A 7 23.23 -5.58 2.07
N PHE A 8 22.38 -5.83 3.07
CA PHE A 8 21.59 -4.80 3.75
C PHE A 8 22.01 -4.53 5.21
N ALA A 9 22.89 -5.35 5.78
CA ALA A 9 23.21 -5.34 7.21
C ALA A 9 24.05 -4.14 7.72
N ASN A 10 24.29 -3.09 6.93
CA ASN A 10 25.29 -2.07 7.26
C ASN A 10 24.76 -0.68 7.63
N GLN A 11 23.48 -0.51 7.98
CA GLN A 11 22.90 0.80 8.35
C GLN A 11 22.02 0.76 9.62
N LEU A 12 22.39 -0.04 10.62
CA LEU A 12 21.73 -0.03 11.94
C LEU A 12 22.44 0.95 12.89
N GLU A 13 22.22 2.25 12.71
CA GLU A 13 22.33 3.19 13.82
C GLU A 13 21.06 4.04 13.91
N SER A 14 20.32 3.83 15.00
CA SER A 14 19.33 4.74 15.57
C SER A 14 17.99 4.91 14.82
N VAL A 15 17.06 3.97 15.01
CA VAL A 15 15.63 4.31 15.20
C VAL A 15 14.99 3.33 16.21
N GLU A 16 15.08 3.62 17.51
CA GLU A 16 14.23 2.94 18.52
C GLU A 16 12.82 3.55 18.51
N GLY A 17 12.01 3.15 17.53
CA GLY A 17 10.57 3.42 17.51
C GLY A 17 9.79 2.15 17.84
N GLY A 18 8.76 2.24 18.68
CA GLY A 18 7.91 1.08 19.05
C GLY A 18 7.30 0.31 17.87
N GLY A 19 7.23 0.92 16.68
CA GLY A 19 6.84 0.27 15.43
C GLY A 19 7.83 -0.79 14.92
N PHE A 20 9.15 -0.59 15.12
CA PHE A 20 10.18 -1.56 14.70
C PHE A 20 10.06 -2.87 15.48
N LYS A 21 9.80 -2.81 16.80
CA LYS A 21 9.60 -4.00 17.65
C LYS A 21 8.35 -4.79 17.25
N LEU A 22 7.26 -4.10 16.88
CA LEU A 22 6.03 -4.75 16.41
C LEU A 22 6.22 -5.42 15.03
N GLN A 23 6.95 -4.78 14.11
CA GLN A 23 7.25 -5.33 12.78
C GLN A 23 8.19 -6.54 12.84
N LEU A 24 9.22 -6.49 13.70
CA LEU A 24 10.10 -7.64 13.92
C LEU A 24 9.33 -8.82 14.52
N GLY A 25 8.33 -8.56 15.38
CA GLY A 25 7.39 -9.56 15.86
C GLY A 25 6.57 -10.21 14.74
N ALA A 26 6.08 -9.42 13.77
CA ALA A 26 5.34 -9.94 12.62
C ALA A 26 6.22 -10.79 11.68
N VAL A 27 7.46 -10.36 11.40
CA VAL A 27 8.44 -11.16 10.65
C VAL A 27 8.73 -12.48 11.36
N THR A 28 8.98 -12.42 12.67
CA THR A 28 9.28 -13.61 13.50
C THR A 28 8.09 -14.58 13.52
N ALA A 29 6.87 -14.06 13.64
CA ALA A 29 5.65 -14.88 13.59
C ALA A 29 5.51 -15.61 12.25
N LYS A 30 5.79 -14.94 11.13
CA LYS A 30 5.73 -15.55 9.79
C LYS A 30 6.80 -16.61 9.56
N LEU A 31 7.99 -16.41 10.09
CA LEU A 31 9.03 -17.43 10.03
C LEU A 31 8.66 -18.67 10.87
N ARG A 32 8.06 -18.48 12.04
CA ARG A 32 7.53 -19.59 12.85
C ARG A 32 6.39 -20.34 12.13
N GLU A 33 5.43 -19.61 11.55
CA GLU A 33 4.36 -20.23 10.74
C GLU A 33 4.96 -21.04 9.57
N ALA A 34 6.04 -20.56 8.96
CA ALA A 34 6.71 -21.27 7.88
C ALA A 34 7.35 -22.59 8.36
N GLU A 35 7.98 -22.58 9.54
CA GLU A 35 8.55 -23.78 10.16
C GLU A 35 7.46 -24.80 10.50
N GLU A 36 6.30 -24.36 10.99
CA GLU A 36 5.14 -25.21 11.28
C GLU A 36 4.54 -25.82 10.00
N ALA A 37 4.44 -25.03 8.92
CA ALA A 37 4.02 -25.52 7.61
C ALA A 37 5.01 -26.57 7.06
N GLU A 38 6.31 -26.34 7.20
CA GLU A 38 7.33 -27.31 6.80
C GLU A 38 7.24 -28.61 7.61
N ALA A 39 7.08 -28.50 8.94
CA ALA A 39 6.96 -29.64 9.84
C ALA A 39 5.71 -30.49 9.57
N SER A 40 4.64 -29.88 9.03
CA SER A 40 3.42 -30.57 8.61
C SER A 40 3.48 -31.10 7.16
N GLY A 41 4.60 -30.92 6.46
CA GLY A 41 4.80 -31.35 5.07
C GLY A 41 4.26 -30.37 4.02
N ASP A 42 3.71 -29.23 4.42
CA ASP A 42 3.26 -28.16 3.52
C ASP A 42 4.45 -27.27 3.10
N GLN A 43 5.29 -27.82 2.23
CA GLN A 43 6.47 -27.12 1.69
C GLN A 43 6.07 -25.84 0.93
N ALA A 44 4.97 -25.87 0.17
CA ALA A 44 4.49 -24.72 -0.59
C ALA A 44 3.99 -23.59 0.32
N GLY A 45 3.31 -23.94 1.42
CA GLY A 45 2.92 -23.00 2.47
C GLY A 45 4.10 -22.39 3.19
N ALA A 46 5.09 -23.22 3.58
CA ALA A 46 6.31 -22.76 4.23
C ALA A 46 7.06 -21.72 3.39
N GLU A 47 7.23 -21.98 2.09
CA GLU A 47 7.87 -21.01 1.20
C GLU A 47 7.07 -19.71 1.04
N ARG A 48 5.74 -19.80 0.95
CA ARG A 48 4.87 -18.61 0.88
C ARG A 48 5.05 -17.75 2.14
N LEU A 49 5.06 -18.37 3.31
CA LEU A 49 5.23 -17.69 4.59
C LEU A 49 6.62 -17.05 4.75
N ARG A 50 7.68 -17.71 4.26
CA ARG A 50 9.03 -17.12 4.17
C ARG A 50 9.07 -15.91 3.23
N ARG A 51 8.39 -15.99 2.09
CA ARG A 51 8.27 -14.87 1.14
C ARG A 51 7.51 -13.69 1.76
N GLU A 52 6.44 -13.95 2.51
CA GLU A 52 5.72 -12.93 3.28
C GLU A 52 6.64 -12.27 4.33
N ALA A 53 7.40 -13.06 5.09
CA ALA A 53 8.37 -12.55 6.06
C ALA A 53 9.44 -11.67 5.41
N GLN A 54 9.94 -12.05 4.24
CA GLN A 54 10.90 -11.27 3.46
C GLN A 54 10.33 -9.93 2.99
N LEU A 55 9.08 -9.90 2.53
CA LEU A 55 8.42 -8.65 2.14
C LEU A 55 8.24 -7.73 3.34
N LEU A 56 7.76 -8.27 4.47
CA LEU A 56 7.62 -7.51 5.70
C LEU A 56 8.99 -6.95 6.13
N PHE A 57 10.04 -7.76 6.10
CA PHE A 57 11.40 -7.31 6.44
C PHE A 57 11.91 -6.22 5.48
N ALA A 58 11.80 -6.43 4.16
CA ALA A 58 12.24 -5.47 3.14
C ALA A 58 11.49 -4.13 3.21
N ALA A 59 10.20 -4.16 3.55
CA ALA A 59 9.42 -2.95 3.78
C ALA A 59 9.79 -2.24 5.10
N THR A 60 10.36 -2.96 6.07
CA THR A 60 10.71 -2.44 7.40
C THR A 60 12.02 -1.64 7.41
N GLU A 61 12.96 -1.87 6.49
CA GLU A 61 14.31 -1.29 6.61
C GLU A 61 14.61 0.00 5.83
N SER A 62 13.84 0.40 4.79
CA SER A 62 14.16 1.66 4.07
C SER A 62 12.96 2.53 3.74
N ILE A 63 12.01 2.07 2.92
CA ILE A 63 10.99 2.95 2.33
C ILE A 63 10.04 3.53 3.38
N ALA A 64 9.53 2.70 4.30
CA ALA A 64 8.57 3.17 5.30
C ALA A 64 9.20 4.16 6.28
N SER A 65 10.38 3.83 6.81
CA SER A 65 11.12 4.70 7.73
C SER A 65 11.58 6.00 7.06
N GLU A 66 12.07 5.92 5.82
CA GLU A 66 12.46 7.11 5.04
C GLU A 66 11.24 7.96 4.71
N TYR A 67 10.08 7.36 4.44
CA TYR A 67 8.83 8.10 4.26
C TYR A 67 8.45 8.89 5.51
N GLU A 68 8.50 8.28 6.69
CA GLU A 68 8.22 8.98 7.94
C GLU A 68 9.24 10.11 8.17
N ALA A 69 10.53 9.83 7.95
CA ALA A 69 11.59 10.83 8.08
C ALA A 69 11.38 12.02 7.14
N VAL A 70 11.05 11.76 5.86
CA VAL A 70 10.74 12.82 4.88
C VAL A 70 9.52 13.60 5.33
N ARG A 71 8.45 12.91 5.77
CA ARG A 71 7.19 13.51 6.19
C ARG A 71 7.34 14.40 7.42
N GLU A 72 8.17 14.00 8.37
CA GLU A 72 8.40 14.69 9.64
C GLU A 72 9.35 15.89 9.48
N HIS A 73 10.47 15.70 8.77
CA HIS A 73 11.55 16.69 8.76
C HIS A 73 11.49 17.68 7.60
N ASN A 74 10.72 17.40 6.54
CA ASN A 74 10.63 18.31 5.39
C ASN A 74 9.38 19.21 5.49
N PRO A 75 9.53 20.53 5.29
CA PRO A 75 8.40 21.44 5.16
C PRO A 75 7.43 21.00 4.06
N TYR A 76 6.16 21.33 4.22
CA TYR A 76 5.17 21.15 3.15
C TYR A 76 5.62 21.91 1.89
N GLY A 77 5.62 21.23 0.75
CA GLY A 77 6.02 21.82 -0.52
C GLY A 77 6.37 20.78 -1.58
N GLN A 78 6.68 21.26 -2.79
CA GLN A 78 6.96 20.42 -3.96
C GLN A 78 8.13 19.47 -3.72
N ALA A 79 9.22 19.94 -3.10
CA ALA A 79 10.40 19.10 -2.83
C ALA A 79 10.06 17.90 -1.94
N ARG A 80 9.26 18.11 -0.88
CA ARG A 80 8.78 17.02 -0.02
C ARG A 80 7.88 16.05 -0.80
N THR A 81 6.95 16.57 -1.59
CA THR A 81 6.08 15.71 -2.42
C THR A 81 6.90 14.86 -3.39
N GLN A 82 7.93 15.44 -4.01
CA GLN A 82 8.82 14.72 -4.93
C GLN A 82 9.58 13.60 -4.22
N ALA A 83 10.18 13.87 -3.05
CA ALA A 83 10.85 12.84 -2.26
C ALA A 83 9.88 11.71 -1.85
N MET A 84 8.65 12.04 -1.44
CA MET A 84 7.63 11.04 -1.12
C MET A 84 7.20 10.22 -2.37
N GLU A 85 7.12 10.84 -3.55
CA GLU A 85 6.83 10.14 -4.82
C GLU A 85 7.96 9.18 -5.22
N GLU A 86 9.23 9.56 -4.98
CA GLU A 86 10.38 8.68 -5.22
C GLU A 86 10.30 7.41 -4.39
N LEU A 87 9.87 7.51 -3.12
CA LEU A 87 9.64 6.36 -2.24
C LEU A 87 8.50 5.46 -2.75
N VAL A 88 7.40 6.05 -3.22
CA VAL A 88 6.33 5.27 -3.86
C VAL A 88 6.82 4.59 -5.15
N ALA A 89 7.68 5.26 -5.92
CA ALA A 89 8.28 4.67 -7.12
C ALA A 89 9.19 3.48 -6.77
N GLN A 90 9.93 3.55 -5.67
CA GLN A 90 10.70 2.41 -5.15
C GLN A 90 9.79 1.25 -4.75
N ALA A 91 8.69 1.52 -4.02
CA ALA A 91 7.72 0.50 -3.66
C ALA A 91 7.08 -0.16 -4.90
N ARG A 92 6.84 0.60 -5.96
CA ARG A 92 6.36 0.06 -7.25
C ARG A 92 7.37 -0.88 -7.90
N LYS A 93 8.67 -0.56 -7.87
CA LYS A 93 9.72 -1.45 -8.38
C LYS A 93 9.82 -2.74 -7.56
N MET A 94 9.62 -2.67 -6.24
CA MET A 94 9.55 -3.87 -5.40
C MET A 94 8.39 -4.80 -5.80
N ALA A 95 7.33 -4.28 -6.41
CA ALA A 95 6.25 -5.12 -6.88
C ALA A 95 6.67 -6.05 -8.03
N GLU A 96 7.77 -5.78 -8.74
CA GLU A 96 8.27 -6.63 -9.83
C GLU A 96 8.76 -7.99 -9.34
N PHE A 97 9.10 -8.10 -8.05
CA PHE A 97 9.50 -9.39 -7.49
C PHE A 97 8.30 -10.32 -7.29
N ASP A 98 8.51 -11.61 -7.55
CA ASP A 98 7.48 -12.65 -7.51
C ASP A 98 6.94 -12.97 -6.10
N PHE A 99 7.56 -12.43 -5.05
CA PHE A 99 7.18 -12.71 -3.66
C PHE A 99 6.01 -11.87 -3.14
N VAL A 100 5.50 -10.91 -3.92
CA VAL A 100 4.46 -9.97 -3.50
C VAL A 100 3.08 -10.62 -3.63
N SER A 101 2.36 -10.76 -2.51
CA SER A 101 1.00 -11.32 -2.44
C SER A 101 -0.01 -10.30 -1.89
N ALA A 102 -1.30 -10.49 -2.19
CA ALA A 102 -2.36 -9.64 -1.66
C ALA A 102 -2.44 -9.65 -0.12
N ASP A 103 -2.15 -10.79 0.51
CA ASP A 103 -2.16 -10.92 1.97
C ASP A 103 -0.96 -10.22 2.62
N ALA A 104 0.22 -10.29 2.00
CA ALA A 104 1.40 -9.57 2.47
C ALA A 104 1.19 -8.05 2.40
N ILE A 105 0.58 -7.57 1.31
CA ILE A 105 0.22 -6.16 1.14
C ILE A 105 -0.78 -5.72 2.22
N GLU A 106 -1.81 -6.52 2.52
CA GLU A 106 -2.77 -6.21 3.56
C GLU A 106 -2.12 -6.15 4.94
N GLN A 107 -1.28 -7.14 5.29
CA GLN A 107 -0.56 -7.14 6.57
C GLN A 107 0.34 -5.90 6.70
N LEU A 108 1.09 -5.57 5.64
CA LEU A 108 1.91 -4.36 5.61
C LEU A 108 1.04 -3.11 5.84
N PHE A 109 -0.07 -2.98 5.14
CA PHE A 109 -1.00 -1.86 5.31
C PHE A 109 -1.57 -1.76 6.74
N ARG A 110 -1.91 -2.91 7.34
CA ARG A 110 -2.52 -3.00 8.68
C ARG A 110 -1.52 -2.80 9.82
N SER A 111 -0.22 -2.93 9.57
CA SER A 111 0.84 -2.72 10.59
C SER A 111 0.88 -1.27 11.15
N GLY A 112 0.17 -0.33 10.53
CA GLY A 112 -0.34 0.86 11.21
C GLY A 112 0.52 2.11 11.12
N GLN A 113 1.76 2.06 10.63
CA GLN A 113 2.57 3.25 10.33
C GLN A 113 2.20 3.86 8.97
N ASP A 114 2.36 5.18 8.79
CA ASP A 114 1.98 5.85 7.54
C ASP A 114 2.92 5.44 6.39
N GLY A 115 4.21 5.25 6.68
CA GLY A 115 5.20 4.69 5.77
C GLY A 115 4.85 3.30 5.25
N ASN A 116 4.31 2.42 6.12
CA ASN A 116 3.89 1.09 5.70
C ASN A 116 2.64 1.14 4.83
N ARG A 117 1.66 1.98 5.19
CA ARG A 117 0.43 2.16 4.42
C ARG A 117 0.72 2.67 3.02
N ILE A 118 1.57 3.70 2.90
CA ILE A 118 1.91 4.25 1.59
C ILE A 118 2.76 3.28 0.75
N THR A 119 3.64 2.50 1.38
CA THR A 119 4.40 1.43 0.71
C THR A 119 3.46 0.37 0.16
N ALA A 120 2.49 -0.09 0.96
CA ALA A 120 1.46 -1.02 0.52
C ALA A 120 0.63 -0.48 -0.65
N ILE A 121 0.22 0.79 -0.61
CA ILE A 121 -0.46 1.44 -1.73
C ILE A 121 0.47 1.54 -2.96
N GLY A 122 1.77 1.77 -2.77
CA GLY A 122 2.77 1.73 -3.83
C GLY A 122 2.88 0.36 -4.51
N LEU A 123 2.85 -0.73 -3.74
CA LEU A 123 2.78 -2.09 -4.28
C LEU A 123 1.49 -2.31 -5.09
N MET A 124 0.33 -1.88 -4.56
CA MET A 124 -0.96 -1.94 -5.26
C MET A 124 -0.97 -1.08 -6.55
N ARG A 125 -0.22 0.03 -6.58
CA ARG A 125 -0.08 0.89 -7.77
C ARG A 125 0.66 0.19 -8.91
N ALA A 126 1.52 -0.77 -8.61
CA ALA A 126 2.25 -1.54 -9.60
C ALA A 126 1.53 -2.84 -9.99
N LYS A 127 0.88 -3.51 -9.02
CA LYS A 127 0.07 -4.72 -9.22
C LYS A 127 -1.38 -4.49 -8.76
N PRO A 128 -2.23 -3.77 -9.54
CA PRO A 128 -3.61 -3.48 -9.17
C PRO A 128 -4.43 -4.75 -8.88
N GLU A 129 -4.14 -5.87 -9.55
CA GLU A 129 -4.79 -7.16 -9.32
C GLU A 129 -4.57 -7.73 -7.92
N LEU A 130 -3.55 -7.27 -7.19
CA LEU A 130 -3.32 -7.63 -5.79
C LEU A 130 -3.99 -6.68 -4.79
N ALA A 131 -4.62 -5.60 -5.28
CA ALA A 131 -5.27 -4.62 -4.41
C ALA A 131 -6.61 -5.13 -3.89
N LYS A 132 -6.78 -5.12 -2.57
CA LYS A 132 -8.06 -5.41 -1.92
C LYS A 132 -8.89 -4.14 -1.85
N LEU A 133 -10.04 -4.12 -2.51
CA LEU A 133 -10.93 -2.95 -2.56
C LEU A 133 -11.27 -2.37 -1.17
N PRO A 134 -11.54 -3.18 -0.12
CA PRO A 134 -11.80 -2.63 1.22
C PRO A 134 -10.68 -1.77 1.79
N LEU A 135 -9.42 -2.04 1.46
CA LEU A 135 -8.29 -1.22 1.91
C LEU A 135 -8.27 0.14 1.20
N LEU A 136 -8.54 0.15 -0.10
CA LEU A 136 -8.59 1.38 -0.89
C LEU A 136 -9.78 2.26 -0.48
N THR A 137 -10.97 1.67 -0.28
CA THR A 137 -12.15 2.42 0.13
C THR A 137 -12.02 2.94 1.57
N GLU A 138 -11.31 2.23 2.45
CA GLU A 138 -10.90 2.75 3.77
C GLU A 138 -10.07 4.04 3.62
N VAL A 139 -9.02 4.01 2.80
CA VAL A 139 -8.14 5.17 2.57
C VAL A 139 -8.90 6.34 1.95
N ILE A 140 -9.75 6.07 0.95
CA ILE A 140 -10.53 7.13 0.30
C ILE A 140 -11.45 7.80 1.33
N ARG A 141 -12.17 7.04 2.15
CA ARG A 141 -13.10 7.58 3.16
C ARG A 141 -12.38 8.34 4.28
N ARG A 142 -11.24 7.82 4.75
CA ARG A 142 -10.56 8.27 5.98
C ARG A 142 -9.04 8.29 5.82
N SER A 143 -8.55 9.05 4.84
CA SER A 143 -7.12 9.17 4.57
C SER A 143 -6.38 9.85 5.72
N ARG A 144 -5.16 9.40 6.02
CA ARG A 144 -4.25 10.05 6.98
C ARG A 144 -3.47 11.21 6.38
N SER A 145 -3.44 11.31 5.05
CA SER A 145 -2.89 12.44 4.33
C SER A 145 -3.51 12.60 2.94
N SER A 146 -3.43 13.80 2.39
CA SER A 146 -3.83 14.07 1.00
C SER A 146 -3.04 13.24 -0.02
N PHE A 147 -1.77 12.99 0.28
CA PHE A 147 -0.87 12.18 -0.54
C PHE A 147 -1.37 10.73 -0.64
N GLU A 148 -1.63 10.11 0.52
CA GLU A 148 -2.18 8.75 0.60
C GLU A 148 -3.51 8.62 -0.15
N GLN A 149 -4.43 9.58 0.04
CA GLN A 149 -5.73 9.57 -0.65
C GLN A 149 -5.58 9.65 -2.17
N TRP A 150 -4.65 10.48 -2.67
CA TRP A 150 -4.37 10.61 -4.09
C TRP A 150 -3.87 9.29 -4.69
N HIS A 151 -2.94 8.59 -4.02
CA HIS A 151 -2.45 7.31 -4.50
C HIS A 151 -3.54 6.23 -4.47
N ALA A 152 -4.38 6.17 -3.45
CA ALA A 152 -5.50 5.22 -3.39
C ALA A 152 -6.51 5.45 -4.52
N LEU A 153 -6.88 6.71 -4.80
CA LEU A 153 -7.74 7.06 -5.94
C LEU A 153 -7.13 6.62 -7.28
N ARG A 154 -5.80 6.74 -7.43
CA ARG A 154 -5.10 6.26 -8.64
C ARG A 154 -5.17 4.75 -8.79
N VAL A 155 -5.05 3.97 -7.70
CA VAL A 155 -5.25 2.51 -7.75
C VAL A 155 -6.70 2.19 -8.10
N CYS A 156 -7.67 2.86 -7.48
CA CYS A 156 -9.09 2.64 -7.79
C CYS A 156 -9.44 2.93 -9.25
N LEU A 157 -8.90 4.01 -9.84
CA LEU A 157 -9.12 4.31 -11.26
C LEU A 157 -8.62 3.18 -12.16
N GLU A 158 -7.45 2.63 -11.86
CA GLU A 158 -6.89 1.51 -12.60
C GLU A 158 -7.72 0.22 -12.43
N LEU A 159 -8.22 -0.06 -11.22
CA LEU A 159 -9.15 -1.17 -11.00
C LEU A 159 -10.43 -1.02 -11.82
N VAL A 160 -11.02 0.17 -11.85
CA VAL A 160 -12.25 0.43 -12.63
C VAL A 160 -12.01 0.17 -14.12
N ARG A 161 -10.89 0.64 -14.67
CA ARG A 161 -10.52 0.44 -16.08
C ARG A 161 -10.29 -1.02 -16.46
N ARG A 162 -9.84 -1.84 -15.52
CA ARG A 162 -9.65 -3.28 -15.72
C ARG A 162 -10.94 -4.08 -15.61
N GLY A 163 -12.01 -3.45 -15.15
CA GLY A 163 -13.31 -4.09 -14.94
C GLY A 163 -13.59 -4.30 -13.46
N THR A 164 -14.74 -3.81 -13.02
CA THR A 164 -15.27 -3.97 -11.66
C THR A 164 -16.72 -4.42 -11.71
N SER A 165 -17.11 -5.28 -10.78
CA SER A 165 -18.50 -5.71 -10.63
C SER A 165 -19.39 -4.58 -10.14
N ALA A 166 -20.70 -4.65 -10.39
CA ALA A 166 -21.64 -3.62 -9.92
C ALA A 166 -21.54 -3.35 -8.40
N ALA A 167 -21.31 -4.39 -7.58
CA ALA A 167 -21.10 -4.24 -6.14
C ALA A 167 -19.81 -3.46 -5.81
N GLN A 168 -18.71 -3.74 -6.52
CA GLN A 168 -17.45 -3.01 -6.36
C GLN A 168 -17.59 -1.55 -6.81
N GLN A 169 -18.28 -1.30 -7.92
CA GLN A 169 -18.57 0.04 -8.41
C GLN A 169 -19.33 0.86 -7.37
N GLU A 170 -20.37 0.27 -6.76
CA GLU A 170 -21.15 0.94 -5.73
C GLU A 170 -20.31 1.23 -4.47
N GLU A 171 -19.45 0.30 -4.07
CA GLU A 171 -18.55 0.52 -2.92
C GLU A 171 -17.58 1.69 -3.17
N ILE A 172 -17.07 1.81 -4.40
CA ILE A 172 -16.20 2.92 -4.83
C ILE A 172 -16.96 4.25 -4.80
N ARG A 173 -18.16 4.31 -5.39
CA ARG A 173 -19.00 5.53 -5.36
C ARG A 173 -19.31 5.95 -3.93
N ALA A 174 -19.71 5.01 -3.08
CA ALA A 174 -19.98 5.27 -1.67
C ALA A 174 -18.75 5.81 -0.92
N ALA A 175 -17.55 5.29 -1.23
CA ALA A 175 -16.30 5.78 -0.65
C ALA A 175 -15.98 7.22 -1.07
N ILE A 176 -16.10 7.53 -2.37
CA ILE A 176 -15.89 8.87 -2.92
C ILE A 176 -16.91 9.86 -2.36
N ALA A 177 -18.20 9.49 -2.32
CA ALA A 177 -19.26 10.32 -1.78
C ALA A 177 -19.02 10.66 -0.30
N ALA A 178 -18.64 9.67 0.52
CA ALA A 178 -18.30 9.88 1.92
C ALA A 178 -17.09 10.82 2.08
N ALA A 179 -16.05 10.66 1.25
CA ALA A 179 -14.87 11.51 1.25
C ALA A 179 -15.17 12.95 0.77
N GLY A 180 -16.17 13.11 -0.09
CA GLY A 180 -16.70 14.41 -0.49
C GLY A 180 -17.49 15.09 0.64
N ALA A 181 -18.38 14.34 1.29
CA ALA A 181 -19.22 14.83 2.38
C ALA A 181 -18.42 15.25 3.61
N ASN A 182 -17.33 14.54 3.93
CA ASN A 182 -16.45 14.89 5.04
C ASN A 182 -15.34 15.90 4.68
N GLY A 183 -15.34 16.41 3.44
CA GLY A 183 -14.40 17.44 2.96
C GLY A 183 -12.98 16.96 2.67
N THR A 184 -12.64 15.69 2.93
CA THR A 184 -11.26 15.20 2.74
C THR A 184 -10.81 15.24 1.28
N LEU A 185 -11.72 15.06 0.31
CA LEU A 185 -11.39 15.19 -1.12
C LEU A 185 -10.97 16.61 -1.53
N ARG A 186 -11.46 17.64 -0.83
CA ARG A 186 -11.30 19.06 -1.19
C ARG A 186 -10.19 19.76 -0.40
N GLY A 187 -9.40 19.04 0.39
CA GLY A 187 -8.37 19.65 1.23
C GLY A 187 -7.25 20.31 0.40
N GLY A 188 -6.89 21.56 0.73
CA GLY A 188 -5.77 22.30 0.13
C GLY A 188 -6.09 22.99 -1.20
N LEU A 189 -5.07 23.64 -1.78
CA LEU A 189 -5.17 24.36 -3.07
C LEU A 189 -5.13 23.42 -4.30
N ASP A 190 -4.88 22.12 -4.10
CA ASP A 190 -4.72 21.15 -5.18
C ASP A 190 -6.00 20.33 -5.45
N GLY A 191 -6.66 20.64 -6.57
CA GLY A 191 -7.86 19.94 -7.07
C GLY A 191 -7.62 18.55 -7.66
N SER A 192 -6.40 18.00 -7.61
CA SER A 192 -6.05 16.71 -8.22
C SER A 192 -6.91 15.54 -7.76
N ARG A 193 -7.25 15.48 -6.47
CA ARG A 193 -8.09 14.40 -5.91
C ARG A 193 -9.53 14.47 -6.39
N VAL A 194 -10.09 15.67 -6.48
CA VAL A 194 -11.42 15.92 -7.04
C VAL A 194 -11.45 15.52 -8.52
N ARG A 195 -10.41 15.86 -9.30
CA ARG A 195 -10.29 15.43 -10.70
C ARG A 195 -10.23 13.91 -10.83
N LEU A 196 -9.45 13.23 -9.98
CA LEU A 196 -9.38 11.77 -9.96
C LEU A 196 -10.73 11.13 -9.63
N ALA A 197 -11.43 11.62 -8.60
CA ALA A 197 -12.77 11.15 -8.25
C ALA A 197 -13.75 11.32 -9.43
N ALA A 198 -13.72 12.47 -10.10
CA ALA A 198 -14.59 12.72 -11.26
C ALA A 198 -14.27 11.80 -12.45
N MET A 199 -12.99 11.48 -12.69
CA MET A 199 -12.60 10.52 -13.72
C MET A 199 -13.13 9.11 -13.40
N ILE A 200 -12.99 8.67 -12.14
CA ILE A 200 -13.53 7.38 -11.69
C ILE A 200 -15.04 7.32 -11.94
N GLU A 201 -15.79 8.36 -11.55
CA GLU A 201 -17.24 8.44 -11.79
C GLU A 201 -17.62 8.46 -13.29
N SER A 202 -16.75 8.95 -14.18
CA SER A 202 -16.97 8.86 -15.63
C SER A 202 -16.83 7.42 -16.13
N GLU A 203 -15.72 6.77 -15.78
CA GLU A 203 -15.41 5.40 -16.20
C GLU A 203 -16.47 4.40 -15.68
N LEU A 204 -16.95 4.64 -14.46
CA LEU A 204 -18.04 3.86 -13.85
C LEU A 204 -19.38 4.01 -14.58
N ARG A 205 -19.67 5.16 -15.19
CA ARG A 205 -20.90 5.37 -15.98
C ARG A 205 -20.81 4.73 -17.36
N GLU A 206 -19.65 4.81 -17.99
CA GLU A 206 -19.38 4.21 -19.29
C GLU A 206 -19.48 2.67 -19.22
N SER A 207 -18.91 2.07 -18.18
CA SER A 207 -18.96 0.62 -17.94
C SER A 207 -20.38 0.06 -17.73
N GLY A 208 -21.29 0.87 -17.18
CA GLY A 208 -22.68 0.50 -16.94
C GLY A 208 -23.55 0.53 -18.21
N SER A 209 -23.14 1.30 -19.22
CA SER A 209 -23.91 1.50 -20.46
C SER A 209 -23.71 0.37 -21.48
N THR A 210 -22.62 -0.39 -21.38
CA THR A 210 -22.29 -1.54 -22.25
C THR A 210 -22.88 -2.88 -21.80
N SER A 211 -23.56 -2.92 -20.66
CA SER A 211 -24.14 -4.16 -20.09
C SER A 211 -25.68 -4.22 -20.17
N GLY A 212 -26.31 -3.31 -20.93
CA GLY A 212 -27.76 -3.18 -21.10
C GLY A 212 -28.25 -3.66 -22.47
#